data_AF-A0A1L5L5M0-F1
#
_entry.id   AF-A0A1L5L5M0-F1
#
_cell.length_a   1.000
_cell.length_b   1.000
_cell.length_c   1.000
_cell.angle_alpha   90.00
_cell.angle_beta   90.00
_cell.angle_gamma   90.00
#
_symmetry.space_group_name_H-M   'P 1'
#
loop_
_entity.id
_entity.type
_entity.pdbx_description
1 polymer ?
#
loop_
_entity_poly.entity_id
_entity_poly.type
_entity_poly.pdbx_seq_one_letter_code
_entity_poly.pdbx_strand_id
1 'polypeptide(L)'
;MDIPLCQSEHEPQLLLNDPAAISLYHTAPEQFAGALAPNVELCDAWAEELAPLPVGLALECPPEPDAEHCERPITMHYIEQCKEVFRPLLHDDAAFYYLHGAPTFPALRAAVLALGDLCGRTVIAELHVEDDEGHLPDGTDVRAAIGVLQRIGVTTVLISAHDPESLTQALEIAAPYARLSLGVCMHAD
;
A
#
# COMPACT_ATOMS: atom_id res chain seq x y z
N MET A 1 23.29 -3.09 14.56
CA MET A 1 23.02 -3.95 13.41
C MET A 1 22.46 -2.99 12.38
N ASP A 2 23.31 -2.51 11.49
CA ASP A 2 22.95 -1.43 10.57
C ASP A 2 22.20 -2.01 9.38
N ILE A 3 20.99 -1.51 9.14
CA ILE A 3 20.21 -1.83 7.94
C ILE A 3 20.88 -1.09 6.78
N PRO A 4 21.49 -1.77 5.78
CA PRO A 4 22.38 -1.16 4.79
C PRO A 4 21.76 -0.09 3.88
N LEU A 5 20.44 0.10 3.94
CA LEU A 5 19.68 1.03 3.09
C LEU A 5 19.39 2.38 3.75
N CYS A 6 19.62 2.54 5.06
CA CYS A 6 19.37 3.80 5.78
C CYS A 6 20.62 4.68 5.86
N GLN A 7 21.01 5.35 4.76
CA GLN A 7 22.08 6.36 4.79
C GLN A 7 21.60 7.82 4.68
N SER A 8 20.30 8.09 4.83
CA SER A 8 19.78 9.45 4.95
C SER A 8 19.52 9.78 6.42
N GLU A 9 20.48 10.40 7.10
CA GLU A 9 20.38 10.72 8.53
C GLU A 9 19.23 11.68 8.92
N HIS A 10 18.40 12.16 7.98
CA HIS A 10 17.48 13.28 8.23
C HIS A 10 16.14 13.26 7.46
N GLU A 11 15.78 12.18 6.75
CA GLU A 11 14.45 12.08 6.15
C GLU A 11 13.57 11.12 6.96
N PRO A 12 12.32 11.48 7.28
CA PRO A 12 11.39 10.56 7.91
C PRO A 12 11.10 9.39 6.97
N GLN A 13 11.14 8.15 7.48
CA GLN A 13 11.02 6.93 6.66
C GLN A 13 9.92 5.98 7.13
N LEU A 14 9.37 6.19 8.34
CA LEU A 14 8.42 5.25 8.95
C LEU A 14 6.98 5.70 8.76
N LEU A 15 6.09 4.74 8.50
CA LEU A 15 4.65 4.93 8.62
C LEU A 15 4.18 4.29 9.92
N LEU A 16 3.56 5.09 10.80
CA LEU A 16 2.94 4.56 12.01
C LEU A 16 1.67 3.81 11.62
N ASN A 17 1.55 2.53 11.97
CA ASN A 17 0.40 1.70 11.60
C ASN A 17 -0.29 1.00 12.78
N ASP A 18 0.17 1.27 14.02
CA ASP A 18 -0.37 0.68 15.24
C ASP A 18 -0.65 1.77 16.29
N PRO A 19 -1.87 1.85 16.87
CA PRO A 19 -2.15 2.75 17.98
C PRO A 19 -1.17 2.64 19.16
N ALA A 20 -0.65 1.43 19.45
CA ALA A 20 0.32 1.22 20.52
C ALA A 20 1.65 1.94 20.27
N ALA A 21 1.95 2.28 19.01
CA ALA A 21 3.17 2.97 18.61
C ALA A 21 3.05 4.50 18.67
N ILE A 22 1.90 5.09 19.02
CA ILE A 22 1.73 6.55 19.13
C ILE A 22 2.72 7.19 20.12
N SER A 23 3.04 6.48 21.22
CA SER A 23 4.06 6.94 22.17
C SER A 23 5.46 7.06 21.55
N LEU A 24 5.77 6.26 20.53
CA LEU A 24 7.04 6.35 19.80
C LEU A 24 7.08 7.61 18.94
N TYR A 25 5.96 7.96 18.28
CA TYR A 25 5.85 9.21 17.52
C TYR A 25 6.11 10.43 18.41
N HIS A 26 5.53 10.50 19.60
CA HIS A 26 5.79 11.62 20.51
C HIS A 26 7.23 11.70 21.01
N THR A 27 7.96 10.59 20.99
CA THR A 27 9.36 10.54 21.44
C THR A 27 10.34 10.93 20.33
N ALA A 28 10.06 10.55 19.08
CA ALA A 28 10.92 10.78 17.92
C ALA A 28 10.10 11.08 16.66
N PRO A 29 9.37 12.21 16.61
CA PRO A 29 8.44 12.52 15.52
C PRO A 29 9.14 12.66 14.17
N GLU A 30 10.42 13.05 14.15
CA GLU A 30 11.24 13.22 12.96
C GLU A 30 11.50 11.91 12.18
N GLN A 31 11.23 10.75 12.77
CA GLN A 31 11.38 9.45 12.11
C GLN A 31 10.16 9.08 11.25
N PHE A 32 9.02 9.70 11.49
CA PHE A 32 7.74 9.32 10.89
C PHE A 32 7.36 10.23 9.73
N ALA A 33 7.07 9.63 8.58
CA ALA A 33 6.65 10.31 7.36
C ALA A 33 5.13 10.45 7.25
N GLY A 34 4.40 9.60 7.99
CA GLY A 34 2.94 9.56 8.01
C GLY A 34 2.42 8.52 9.00
N ALA A 35 1.10 8.42 9.08
CA ALA A 35 0.42 7.35 9.79
C ALA A 35 -0.64 6.68 8.90
N LEU A 36 -0.93 5.42 9.18
CA LEU A 36 -1.89 4.56 8.50
C LEU A 36 -2.98 4.17 9.50
N ALA A 37 -4.09 4.90 9.46
CA ALA A 37 -5.27 4.55 10.25
C ALA A 37 -5.93 3.29 9.66
N PRO A 38 -6.33 2.32 10.50
CA PRO A 38 -6.93 1.07 10.03
C PRO A 38 -8.42 1.22 9.69
N ASN A 39 -9.07 2.30 10.11
CA ASN A 39 -10.47 2.60 9.82
C ASN A 39 -10.74 4.11 9.90
N VAL A 40 -11.93 4.50 9.45
CA VAL A 40 -12.35 5.90 9.36
C VAL A 40 -12.39 6.56 10.74
N GLU A 41 -12.88 5.86 11.76
CA GLU A 41 -13.01 6.41 13.11
C GLU A 41 -11.64 6.77 13.72
N LEU A 42 -10.61 5.95 13.47
CA LEU A 42 -9.25 6.24 13.92
C LEU A 42 -8.55 7.25 13.03
N CYS A 43 -8.94 7.41 11.77
CA CYS A 43 -8.37 8.41 10.88
C CYS A 43 -8.58 9.82 11.43
N ASP A 44 -9.79 10.14 11.90
CA ASP A 44 -10.11 11.44 12.50
C ASP A 44 -9.31 11.68 13.79
N ALA A 45 -9.34 10.69 14.69
CA ALA A 45 -8.64 10.78 15.97
C ALA A 45 -7.14 11.00 15.77
N TRP A 46 -6.53 10.28 14.83
CA TRP A 46 -5.11 10.39 14.54
C TRP A 46 -4.76 11.67 13.80
N ALA A 47 -5.63 12.17 12.91
CA ALA A 47 -5.41 13.44 12.23
C ALA A 47 -5.34 14.61 13.23
N GLU A 48 -6.15 14.56 14.30
CA GLU A 48 -6.09 15.56 15.38
C GLU A 48 -4.87 15.35 16.31
N GLU A 49 -4.62 14.12 16.76
CA GLU A 49 -3.57 13.81 17.75
C GLU A 49 -2.15 13.93 17.18
N LEU A 50 -1.95 13.54 15.92
CA LEU A 50 -0.63 13.45 15.28
C LEU A 50 -0.25 14.70 14.48
N ALA A 51 -1.11 15.72 14.42
CA ALA A 51 -0.87 16.93 13.64
C ALA A 51 0.52 17.54 13.92
N PRO A 52 1.32 17.89 12.89
CA PRO A 52 0.96 17.99 11.47
C PRO A 52 1.26 16.74 10.62
N LEU A 53 1.47 15.55 11.21
CA LEU A 53 1.79 14.32 10.49
C LEU A 53 0.63 13.94 9.54
N PRO A 54 0.88 13.63 8.25
CA PRO A 54 -0.17 13.21 7.35
C PRO A 54 -0.70 11.81 7.73
N VAL A 55 -2.01 11.71 7.90
CA VAL A 55 -2.70 10.46 8.21
C VAL A 55 -3.42 9.96 6.97
N GLY A 56 -3.11 8.74 6.54
CA GLY A 56 -3.81 8.03 5.48
C GLY A 56 -4.70 6.92 6.02
N LEU A 57 -5.61 6.44 5.18
CA LEU A 57 -6.55 5.38 5.53
C LEU A 57 -6.17 4.07 4.80
N ALA A 58 -6.08 2.97 5.55
CA ALA A 58 -5.93 1.64 4.99
C ALA A 58 -7.27 1.14 4.42
N LEU A 59 -7.23 0.62 3.19
CA LEU A 59 -8.36 0.03 2.50
C LEU A 59 -7.96 -1.37 2.01
N GLU A 60 -8.68 -2.38 2.50
CA GLU A 60 -8.51 -3.76 2.06
C GLU A 60 -9.21 -3.97 0.71
N CYS A 61 -8.50 -4.57 -0.24
CA CYS A 61 -9.07 -4.92 -1.53
C CYS A 61 -10.09 -6.06 -1.34
N PRO A 62 -11.30 -5.96 -1.91
CA PRO A 62 -12.29 -7.01 -1.76
C PRO A 62 -11.85 -8.30 -2.48
N PRO A 63 -12.41 -9.48 -2.14
CA PRO A 63 -12.10 -10.71 -2.85
C PRO A 63 -12.53 -10.62 -4.32
N GLU A 64 -11.77 -11.28 -5.21
CA GLU A 64 -12.13 -11.35 -6.62
C GLU A 64 -13.49 -12.06 -6.82
N PRO A 65 -14.31 -11.58 -7.76
CA PRO A 65 -15.56 -12.23 -8.10
C PRO A 65 -15.28 -13.58 -8.72
N ASP A 66 -16.17 -14.54 -8.45
CA ASP A 66 -16.07 -15.88 -9.02
C ASP A 66 -16.14 -15.82 -10.56
N ALA A 67 -15.05 -16.24 -11.21
CA ALA A 67 -14.90 -16.23 -12.65
C ALA A 67 -15.88 -17.17 -13.37
N GLU A 68 -16.43 -18.18 -12.69
CA GLU A 68 -17.44 -19.09 -13.27
C GLU A 68 -18.82 -18.43 -13.34
N HIS A 69 -19.11 -17.54 -12.39
CA HIS A 69 -20.41 -16.89 -12.23
C HIS A 69 -20.45 -15.43 -12.69
N CYS A 70 -19.30 -14.87 -13.07
CA CYS A 70 -19.16 -13.49 -13.52
C CYS A 70 -19.06 -13.39 -15.05
N GLU A 71 -19.88 -12.52 -15.65
CA GLU A 71 -19.79 -12.23 -17.08
C GLU A 71 -18.48 -11.51 -17.41
N ARG A 72 -17.87 -11.84 -18.56
CA ARG A 72 -16.63 -11.19 -18.99
C ARG A 72 -16.90 -9.80 -19.56
N PRO A 73 -16.00 -8.82 -19.35
CA PRO A 73 -14.70 -8.94 -18.69
C PRO A 73 -14.78 -8.79 -17.15
N ILE A 74 -14.15 -9.75 -16.44
CA ILE A 74 -14.12 -9.81 -14.97
C ILE A 74 -13.54 -8.53 -14.35
N THR A 75 -12.51 -7.96 -14.97
CA THR A 75 -11.86 -6.73 -14.49
C THR A 75 -12.84 -5.55 -14.36
N MET A 76 -13.83 -5.41 -15.25
CA MET A 76 -14.78 -4.29 -15.15
C MET A 76 -15.75 -4.48 -13.98
N HIS A 77 -16.18 -5.72 -13.74
CA HIS A 77 -17.00 -6.05 -12.58
C HIS A 77 -16.25 -5.81 -11.28
N TYR A 78 -14.97 -6.20 -11.23
CA TYR A 78 -14.17 -5.98 -10.04
C TYR A 78 -13.88 -4.49 -9.79
N ILE A 79 -13.68 -3.67 -10.82
CA ILE A 79 -13.59 -2.20 -10.66
C ILE A 79 -14.85 -1.63 -10.00
N GLU A 80 -16.04 -2.04 -10.46
CA GLU A 80 -17.30 -1.57 -9.88
C GLU A 80 -17.49 -2.08 -8.44
N GLN A 81 -17.13 -3.33 -8.15
CA GLN A 81 -17.12 -3.88 -6.79
C GLN A 81 -16.19 -3.09 -5.86
N CYS A 82 -14.96 -2.78 -6.30
CA CYS A 82 -14.05 -1.92 -5.55
C CYS A 82 -14.67 -0.55 -5.29
N LYS A 83 -15.35 0.05 -6.28
CA LYS A 83 -16.02 1.35 -6.10
C LYS A 83 -17.14 1.27 -5.05
N GLU A 84 -17.92 0.20 -5.04
CA GLU A 84 -18.98 -0.01 -4.05
C GLU A 84 -18.42 -0.14 -2.62
N VAL A 85 -17.32 -0.88 -2.46
CA VAL A 85 -16.66 -1.10 -1.16
C VAL A 85 -15.94 0.16 -0.68
N PHE A 86 -15.22 0.88 -1.55
CA PHE A 86 -14.42 2.03 -1.15
C PHE A 86 -15.23 3.31 -0.95
N ARG A 87 -16.33 3.51 -1.70
CA ARG A 87 -17.14 4.74 -1.63
C ARG A 87 -17.59 5.13 -0.21
N PRO A 88 -18.11 4.22 0.65
CA PRO A 88 -18.48 4.59 2.02
C PRO A 88 -17.28 4.85 2.94
N LEU A 89 -16.07 4.43 2.54
CA LEU A 89 -14.83 4.58 3.31
C LEU A 89 -14.05 5.83 2.91
N LEU A 90 -14.46 6.54 1.85
CA LEU A 90 -13.80 7.77 1.44
C LEU A 90 -13.93 8.81 2.55
N HIS A 91 -12.79 9.33 2.98
CA HIS A 91 -12.67 10.29 4.04
C HIS A 91 -12.00 11.57 3.53
N ASP A 92 -12.59 12.73 3.84
CA ASP A 92 -12.11 14.02 3.33
C ASP A 92 -10.74 14.39 3.90
N ASP A 93 -10.48 14.02 5.16
CA ASP A 93 -9.24 14.30 5.89
C ASP A 93 -8.14 13.24 5.69
N ALA A 94 -8.43 12.16 4.97
CA ALA A 94 -7.39 11.21 4.60
C ALA A 94 -6.40 11.86 3.61
N ALA A 95 -5.15 12.02 4.04
CA ALA A 95 -4.08 12.60 3.23
C ALA A 95 -3.71 11.72 2.03
N PHE A 96 -3.86 10.40 2.19
CA PHE A 96 -3.62 9.38 1.18
C PHE A 96 -4.38 8.10 1.54
N TYR A 97 -4.46 7.16 0.59
CA TYR A 97 -5.04 5.84 0.81
C TYR A 97 -3.99 4.75 0.61
N TYR A 98 -4.05 3.72 1.45
CA TYR A 98 -3.20 2.55 1.37
C TYR A 98 -4.03 1.32 0.96
N LEU A 99 -3.79 0.82 -0.25
CA LEU A 99 -4.44 -0.39 -0.75
C LEU A 99 -3.62 -1.63 -0.40
N HIS A 100 -4.23 -2.59 0.28
CA HIS A 100 -3.61 -3.87 0.65
C HIS A 100 -4.54 -5.06 0.43
N GLY A 101 -4.02 -6.28 0.61
CA GLY A 101 -4.81 -7.51 0.59
C GLY A 101 -5.33 -7.92 -0.79
N ALA A 102 -4.80 -7.34 -1.88
CA ALA A 102 -5.21 -7.73 -3.22
C ALA A 102 -4.77 -9.19 -3.51
N PRO A 103 -5.68 -10.06 -3.98
CA PRO A 103 -5.39 -11.48 -4.20
C PRO A 103 -4.46 -11.73 -5.39
N THR A 104 -4.50 -10.85 -6.39
CA THR A 104 -3.73 -10.93 -7.62
C THR A 104 -3.33 -9.53 -8.08
N PHE A 105 -2.33 -9.45 -8.97
CA PHE A 105 -1.92 -8.16 -9.55
C PHE A 105 -3.03 -7.49 -10.38
N PRO A 106 -3.79 -8.21 -11.25
CA PRO A 106 -4.93 -7.63 -11.94
C PRO A 106 -5.98 -7.04 -11.00
N ALA A 107 -6.24 -7.69 -9.85
CA ALA A 107 -7.13 -7.18 -8.83
C ALA A 107 -6.59 -5.86 -8.24
N LEU A 108 -5.32 -5.83 -7.79
CA LEU A 108 -4.71 -4.59 -7.28
C LEU A 108 -4.79 -3.45 -8.30
N ARG A 109 -4.48 -3.73 -9.56
CA ARG A 109 -4.54 -2.74 -10.65
C ARG A 109 -5.96 -2.17 -10.79
N ALA A 110 -6.98 -3.03 -10.73
CA ALA A 110 -8.37 -2.62 -10.81
C ALA A 110 -8.80 -1.79 -9.58
N ALA A 111 -8.36 -2.17 -8.37
CA ALA A 111 -8.61 -1.42 -7.15
C ALA A 111 -8.00 0.00 -7.20
N VAL A 112 -6.77 0.13 -7.71
CA VAL A 112 -6.12 1.43 -7.95
C VAL A 112 -6.92 2.29 -8.92
N LEU A 113 -7.38 1.72 -10.04
CA LEU A 113 -8.20 2.45 -11.02
C LEU A 113 -9.54 2.87 -10.43
N ALA A 114 -10.19 1.98 -9.67
CA ALA A 114 -11.45 2.27 -8.99
C ALA A 114 -11.32 3.43 -7.99
N LEU A 115 -10.26 3.44 -7.19
CA LEU A 115 -9.99 4.51 -6.23
C LEU A 115 -9.62 5.84 -6.92
N GLY A 116 -8.81 5.77 -7.99
CA GLY A 116 -8.48 6.92 -8.83
C GLY A 116 -9.72 7.60 -9.43
N ASP A 117 -10.68 6.80 -9.91
CA ASP A 117 -11.98 7.29 -10.41
C ASP A 117 -12.83 7.97 -9.32
N LEU A 118 -12.67 7.56 -8.05
CA LEU A 118 -13.51 8.03 -6.94
C LEU A 118 -13.05 9.36 -6.34
N CYS A 119 -11.75 9.53 -6.05
CA CYS A 119 -11.29 10.66 -5.24
C CYS A 119 -10.03 11.37 -5.77
N GLY A 120 -9.27 10.77 -6.68
CA GLY A 120 -8.01 11.35 -7.20
C GLY A 120 -6.94 11.66 -6.15
N ARG A 121 -7.08 11.09 -4.93
CA ARG A 121 -6.11 11.24 -3.83
C ARG A 121 -4.87 10.37 -4.07
N THR A 122 -3.81 10.67 -3.36
CA THR A 122 -2.56 9.89 -3.36
C THR A 122 -2.83 8.43 -2.97
N VAL A 123 -2.27 7.49 -3.74
CA VAL A 123 -2.41 6.05 -3.50
C VAL A 123 -1.04 5.43 -3.20
N ILE A 124 -0.98 4.72 -2.08
CA ILE A 124 0.07 3.77 -1.73
C ILE A 124 -0.49 2.37 -1.97
N ALA A 125 0.25 1.51 -2.65
CA ALA A 125 -0.19 0.14 -2.95
C ALA A 125 0.77 -0.89 -2.34
N GLU A 126 0.24 -1.94 -1.74
CA GLU A 126 1.02 -3.09 -1.28
C GLU A 126 1.15 -4.14 -2.40
N LEU A 127 2.37 -4.64 -2.63
CA LEU A 127 2.65 -5.82 -3.43
C LEU A 127 3.20 -6.91 -2.51
N HIS A 128 2.46 -8.02 -2.41
CA HIS A 128 2.94 -9.20 -1.71
C HIS A 128 3.75 -10.09 -2.66
N VAL A 129 5.01 -10.31 -2.35
CA VAL A 129 5.92 -11.18 -3.10
C VAL A 129 5.95 -12.55 -2.44
N GLU A 130 5.79 -13.59 -3.26
CA GLU A 130 5.72 -15.00 -2.85
C GLU A 130 7.11 -15.63 -2.70
N ASP A 131 8.08 -15.21 -3.53
CA ASP A 131 9.40 -15.85 -3.64
C ASP A 131 10.58 -14.87 -3.75
N ASP A 132 11.79 -15.41 -3.66
CA ASP A 132 13.05 -14.68 -3.79
C ASP A 132 13.41 -14.31 -5.24
N GLU A 133 12.64 -14.79 -6.22
CA GLU A 133 12.76 -14.43 -7.63
C GLU A 133 11.93 -13.17 -7.99
N GLY A 134 11.14 -12.66 -7.04
CA GLY A 134 10.35 -11.44 -7.20
C GLY A 134 9.02 -11.68 -7.90
N HIS A 135 8.40 -12.84 -7.74
CA HIS A 135 7.06 -13.11 -8.26
C HIS A 135 5.98 -12.86 -7.19
N LEU A 136 4.83 -12.35 -7.64
CA LEU A 136 3.59 -12.34 -6.88
C LEU A 136 2.97 -13.76 -6.87
N PRO A 137 2.01 -14.05 -5.98
CA PRO A 137 1.32 -15.36 -5.92
C PRO A 137 0.65 -15.80 -7.23
N ASP A 138 0.29 -14.86 -8.09
CA ASP A 138 -0.30 -15.13 -9.41
C ASP A 138 0.75 -15.32 -10.52
N GLY A 139 2.04 -15.34 -10.17
CA GLY A 139 3.18 -15.45 -11.08
C GLY A 139 3.58 -14.12 -11.74
N THR A 140 2.95 -13.00 -11.39
CA THR A 140 3.34 -11.69 -11.94
C THR A 140 4.70 -11.26 -11.43
N ASP A 141 5.59 -10.88 -12.33
CA ASP A 141 6.89 -10.29 -12.00
C ASP A 141 6.75 -8.92 -11.32
N VAL A 142 7.39 -8.72 -10.17
CA VAL A 142 7.32 -7.48 -9.37
C VAL A 142 7.75 -6.24 -10.18
N ARG A 143 8.70 -6.38 -11.11
CA ARG A 143 9.14 -5.27 -11.98
C ARG A 143 8.05 -4.89 -12.96
N ALA A 144 7.35 -5.88 -13.49
CA ALA A 144 6.21 -5.64 -14.38
C ALA A 144 5.06 -4.97 -13.61
N ALA A 145 4.77 -5.44 -12.40
CA ALA A 145 3.78 -4.85 -11.52
C ALA A 145 4.09 -3.37 -11.22
N ILE A 146 5.30 -3.07 -10.73
CA ILE A 146 5.76 -1.70 -10.46
C ILE A 146 5.70 -0.83 -11.72
N GLY A 147 6.16 -1.36 -12.86
CA GLY A 147 6.14 -0.66 -14.14
C GLY A 147 4.73 -0.25 -14.60
N VAL A 148 3.71 -0.99 -14.20
CA VAL A 148 2.30 -0.64 -14.43
C VAL A 148 1.81 0.36 -13.37
N LEU A 149 2.01 0.07 -12.07
CA LEU A 149 1.50 0.90 -10.97
C LEU A 149 1.99 2.35 -11.05
N GLN A 150 3.27 2.56 -11.37
CA GLN A 150 3.86 3.89 -11.51
C GLN A 150 3.27 4.74 -12.66
N ARG A 151 2.44 4.14 -13.53
CA ARG A 151 1.78 4.83 -14.64
C ARG A 151 0.29 5.10 -14.41
N ILE A 152 -0.29 4.57 -13.34
CA ILE A 152 -1.73 4.63 -13.08
C ILE A 152 -2.09 5.34 -11.77
N GLY A 153 -1.21 6.20 -11.28
CA GLY A 153 -1.48 7.10 -10.14
C GLY A 153 -0.95 6.64 -8.79
N VAL A 154 -0.25 5.49 -8.71
CA VAL A 154 0.42 5.06 -7.49
C VAL A 154 1.70 5.86 -7.29
N THR A 155 1.88 6.44 -6.10
CA THR A 155 3.05 7.26 -5.75
C THR A 155 4.09 6.49 -4.93
N THR A 156 3.64 5.46 -4.21
CA THR A 156 4.49 4.63 -3.35
C THR A 156 4.03 3.17 -3.46
N VAL A 157 4.99 2.26 -3.58
CA VAL A 157 4.73 0.82 -3.49
C VAL A 157 5.40 0.30 -2.23
N LEU A 158 4.62 -0.37 -1.38
CA LEU A 158 5.15 -1.13 -0.26
C LEU A 158 5.27 -2.58 -0.71
N ILE A 159 6.46 -3.16 -0.58
CA ILE A 159 6.67 -4.59 -0.82
C ILE A 159 6.52 -5.31 0.52
N SER A 160 5.72 -6.37 0.54
CA SER A 160 5.65 -7.32 1.66
C SER A 160 6.05 -8.71 1.19
N ALA A 161 6.56 -9.51 2.11
CA ALA A 161 6.89 -10.92 1.88
C ALA A 161 6.76 -11.68 3.21
N HIS A 162 6.68 -13.01 3.12
CA HIS A 162 6.65 -13.86 4.31
C HIS A 162 7.97 -13.89 5.08
N ASP A 163 9.09 -13.69 4.39
CA ASP A 163 10.42 -13.73 4.99
C ASP A 163 11.29 -12.54 4.56
N PRO A 164 12.28 -12.14 5.39
CA PRO A 164 13.14 -10.99 5.08
C PRO A 164 14.05 -11.18 3.84
N GLU A 165 14.38 -12.42 3.46
CA GLU A 165 15.25 -12.70 2.32
C GLU A 165 14.52 -12.38 1.02
N SER A 166 13.31 -12.91 0.84
CA SER A 166 12.42 -12.60 -0.28
C SER A 166 12.16 -11.10 -0.42
N LEU A 167 11.93 -10.40 0.70
CA LEU A 167 11.76 -8.95 0.71
C LEU A 167 13.00 -8.20 0.20
N THR A 168 14.18 -8.60 0.66
CA THR A 168 15.45 -7.99 0.24
C THR A 168 15.70 -8.20 -1.25
N GLN A 169 15.49 -9.42 -1.74
CA GLN A 169 15.66 -9.74 -3.16
C GLN A 169 14.67 -8.97 -4.03
N ALA A 170 13.39 -8.91 -3.64
CA ALA A 170 12.38 -8.14 -4.35
C ALA A 170 12.77 -6.66 -4.48
N LEU A 171 13.32 -6.05 -3.43
CA LEU A 171 13.83 -4.68 -3.49
C LEU A 171 15.01 -4.54 -4.45
N GLU A 172 15.99 -5.44 -4.40
CA GLU A 172 17.16 -5.40 -5.31
C GLU A 172 16.73 -5.54 -6.78
N ILE A 173 15.73 -6.38 -7.05
CA ILE A 173 15.16 -6.61 -8.37
C ILE A 173 14.37 -5.38 -8.85
N ALA A 174 13.55 -4.79 -7.97
CA ALA A 174 12.60 -3.72 -8.30
C ALA A 174 13.24 -2.32 -8.36
N ALA A 175 14.12 -1.99 -7.41
CA ALA A 175 14.64 -0.64 -7.19
C ALA A 175 15.27 0.01 -8.44
N PRO A 176 16.04 -0.69 -9.29
CA PRO A 176 16.60 -0.09 -10.51
C PRO A 176 15.55 0.43 -11.50
N TYR A 177 14.33 -0.14 -11.46
CA TYR A 177 13.24 0.16 -12.40
C TYR A 177 12.20 1.10 -11.83
N ALA A 178 12.10 1.20 -10.50
CA ALA A 178 11.14 2.06 -9.84
C ALA A 178 11.43 3.55 -10.13
N ARG A 179 10.36 4.27 -10.46
CA ARG A 179 10.34 5.74 -10.58
C ARG A 179 9.42 6.39 -9.53
N LEU A 180 8.94 5.58 -8.60
CA LEU A 180 8.13 5.95 -7.45
C LEU A 180 8.86 5.57 -6.16
N SER A 181 8.35 5.99 -5.01
CA SER A 181 8.93 5.61 -3.72
C SER A 181 8.70 4.14 -3.45
N LEU A 182 9.76 3.42 -3.06
CA LEU A 182 9.65 2.04 -2.57
C LEU A 182 9.75 2.05 -1.05
N GLY A 183 8.86 1.30 -0.41
CA GLY A 183 8.93 0.99 1.01
C GLY A 183 8.74 -0.51 1.22
N VAL A 184 8.80 -0.91 2.49
CA VAL A 184 8.59 -2.30 2.90
C VAL A 184 7.59 -2.38 4.02
N CYS A 185 6.82 -3.46 4.03
CA CYS A 185 5.94 -3.82 5.13
C CYS A 185 6.27 -5.24 5.58
N MET A 186 6.48 -5.42 6.88
CA MET A 186 6.63 -6.73 7.49
C MET A 186 5.37 -7.00 8.33
N HIS A 187 4.63 -8.03 7.95
CA HIS A 187 3.54 -8.53 8.78
C HIS A 187 4.15 -9.50 9.80
N ALA A 188 3.94 -9.25 11.08
CA ALA A 188 4.29 -10.21 12.13
C ALA A 188 3.19 -11.26 12.20
N ASP A 189 3.56 -12.54 12.09
CA ASP A 189 2.67 -13.68 12.35
C ASP A 189 2.14 -13.71 13.79
#